data_AF-A0A6V7LWM1-F1
#
_entry.id   AF-A0A6V7LWM1-F1
#
_cell.length_a   1.000
_cell.length_b   1.000
_cell.length_c   1.000
_cell.angle_alpha   90.00
_cell.angle_beta   90.00
_cell.angle_gamma   90.00
#
_symmetry.space_group_name_H-M   'P 1'
#
loop_
_entity.id
_entity.type
_entity.pdbx_description
1 polymer ?
#
loop_
_entity_poly.entity_id
_entity_poly.type
_entity_poly.pdbx_seq_one_letter_code
_entity_poly.pdbx_strand_id
1 'polypeptide(L)' 'CLDCSRPWLCYWNLHALQILGEHLDADESEKVIKFLYKCQDPQGGFGGGPGQYPHLASTYAAISALCIIGTTGAYEAIDR' A
#
# COMPACT_ATOMS: atom_id res chain seq x y z
N CYS A 1 -6.42 0.18 17.78
CA CYS A 1 -6.08 1.62 17.70
C CYS A 1 -5.57 2.05 16.33
N LEU A 2 -4.96 1.18 15.50
CA LEU A 2 -4.40 1.55 14.18
C LEU A 2 -5.18 0.99 12.97
N ASP A 3 -6.47 0.68 13.14
CA ASP A 3 -7.27 0.07 12.07
C ASP A 3 -7.50 1.01 10.87
N CYS A 4 -7.44 2.33 11.08
CA CYS A 4 -7.50 3.34 10.02
C CYS A 4 -6.12 3.76 9.48
N SER A 5 -5.07 2.99 9.78
CA SER A 5 -3.69 3.31 9.41
C SER A 5 -2.96 2.11 8.84
N ARG A 6 -3.68 1.16 8.24
CA ARG A 6 -3.08 -0.07 7.71
C ARG A 6 -2.17 0.17 6.51
N PRO A 7 -2.47 1.08 5.56
CA PRO A 7 -1.50 1.49 4.53
C PRO A 7 -0.21 2.09 5.11
N TRP A 8 -0.29 2.82 6.23
CA TRP A 8 0.90 3.32 6.93
C TRP A 8 1.77 2.20 7.46
N LEU A 9 1.16 1.15 8.03
CA LEU A 9 1.91 -0.04 8.46
C LEU A 9 2.61 -0.73 7.27
N CYS A 10 1.96 -0.82 6.11
CA CYS A 10 2.61 -1.34 4.90
C CYS A 10 3.82 -0.49 4.52
N TYR A 11 3.64 0.84 4.42
CA TYR A 11 4.71 1.76 4.07
C TYR A 11 5.89 1.70 5.04
N TRP A 12 5.65 1.79 6.36
CA TRP A 12 6.73 1.81 7.35
C TRP A 12 7.55 0.52 7.33
N ASN A 13 6.90 -0.65 7.23
CA ASN A 13 7.62 -1.93 7.20
C ASN A 13 8.40 -2.10 5.89
N LEU A 14 7.77 -1.81 4.74
CA LEU A 14 8.43 -1.91 3.44
C LEU A 14 9.61 -0.94 3.33
N HIS A 15 9.45 0.29 3.80
CA HIS A 15 10.51 1.28 3.75
C HIS A 15 11.66 0.92 4.69
N ALA A 16 11.37 0.39 5.88
CA ALA A 16 12.39 -0.11 6.79
C ALA A 16 13.19 -1.27 6.17
N LEU A 17 12.52 -2.25 5.55
CA LEU A 17 13.19 -3.33 4.82
C LEU A 17 14.09 -2.79 3.71
N GLN A 18 13.59 -1.87 2.89
CA GLN A 18 14.37 -1.25 1.82
C GLN A 18 15.62 -0.53 2.35
N ILE A 19 15.52 0.20 3.47
CA ILE A 19 16.68 0.84 4.12
C ILE A 19 17.71 -0.19 4.59
N LEU A 20 17.26 -1.35 5.05
CA LEU A 20 18.12 -2.45 5.49
C LEU A 20 18.70 -3.26 4.32
N GLY A 21 18.34 -2.95 3.07
CA GLY A 21 18.75 -3.72 1.88
C GLY A 21 17.99 -5.03 1.69
N GLU A 22 16.87 -5.19 2.39
CA GLU A 22 16.00 -6.36 2.33
C GLU A 22 14.76 -6.06 1.48
N HIS A 23 14.21 -7.10 0.86
CA HIS A 23 13.02 -7.01 0.02
C HIS A 23 12.07 -8.16 0.32
N LEU A 24 10.77 -7.92 0.11
CA LEU A 24 9.78 -8.98 0.13
C LEU A 24 10.00 -9.92 -1.05
N ASP A 25 9.65 -11.19 -0.88
CA ASP A 25 9.53 -12.09 -2.01
C ASP A 25 8.31 -11.74 -2.89
N ALA A 26 8.17 -12.44 -4.02
CA ALA A 26 7.09 -12.18 -4.98
C ALA A 26 5.70 -12.45 -4.38
N ASP A 27 5.54 -13.49 -3.56
CA ASP A 27 4.26 -13.89 -2.98
C ASP A 27 3.84 -12.91 -1.87
N GLU A 28 4.78 -12.45 -1.06
CA GLU A 28 4.59 -11.42 -0.04
C GLU A 28 4.24 -10.07 -0.67
N SER A 29 4.97 -9.68 -1.72
CA SER A 29 4.69 -8.47 -2.48
C SER A 29 3.27 -8.49 -3.05
N GLU A 30 2.84 -9.62 -3.65
CA GLU A 30 1.51 -9.76 -4.21
C GLU A 30 0.41 -9.65 -3.13
N LYS A 31 0.64 -10.19 -1.93
CA LYS A 31 -0.30 -10.05 -0.79
C LYS A 31 -0.48 -8.58 -0.39
N VAL A 32 0.61 -7.80 -0.34
CA VAL A 32 0.54 -6.37 -0.02
C VAL A 32 -0.19 -5.59 -1.12
N ILE A 33 0.11 -5.86 -2.40
CA ILE A 33 -0.58 -5.22 -3.53
C ILE A 33 -2.08 -5.50 -3.47
N LYS A 34 -2.49 -6.78 -3.32
CA LYS A 34 -3.90 -7.17 -3.21
C LYS A 34 -4.59 -6.53 -2.00
N PHE A 35 -3.87 -6.35 -0.90
CA PHE A 35 -4.39 -5.67 0.28
C PHE A 35 -4.62 -4.17 0.02
N LEU A 36 -3.63 -3.46 -0.52
CA LEU A 36 -3.74 -2.03 -0.81
C LEU A 36 -4.81 -1.76 -1.87
N TYR A 37 -4.95 -2.63 -2.87
CA TYR A 37 -6.04 -2.56 -3.85
C TYR A 37 -7.42 -2.59 -3.19
N LYS A 38 -7.63 -3.41 -2.15
CA LYS A 38 -8.90 -3.44 -1.40
C LYS A 38 -9.14 -2.18 -0.56
N CYS A 39 -8.11 -1.39 -0.31
CA CYS A 39 -8.22 -0.10 0.40
C CYS A 39 -8.51 1.06 -0.55
N GLN A 40 -8.50 0.85 -1.87
CA GLN A 40 -8.78 1.90 -2.86
C GLN A 40 -10.28 2.17 -2.94
N ASP A 41 -10.65 3.45 -3.01
CA ASP A 41 -12.03 3.89 -3.20
C ASP A 41 -12.38 3.92 -4.71
N PRO A 42 -13.58 3.49 -5.13
CA PRO A 42 -13.99 3.54 -6.54
C PRO A 42 -14.01 4.94 -7.17
N GLN A 43 -14.03 6.01 -6.35
CA GLN A 43 -13.96 7.40 -6.82
C GLN A 43 -12.54 7.99 -6.69
N GLY A 44 -11.56 7.19 -6.27
CA GLY A 44 -10.15 7.54 -6.18
C GLY A 44 -9.61 7.71 -4.76
N GLY A 45 -8.30 7.49 -4.63
CA GLY A 45 -7.58 7.54 -3.35
C GLY A 45 -7.70 6.24 -2.55
N PHE A 46 -6.98 6.17 -1.42
CA PHE A 46 -6.94 5.01 -0.54
C PHE A 46 -7.43 5.37 0.87
N GLY A 47 -8.24 4.49 1.44
CA GLY A 47 -8.68 4.54 2.83
C GLY A 47 -7.70 3.90 3.80
N GLY A 48 -7.94 4.08 5.10
CA GLY A 48 -7.13 3.49 6.17
C GLY A 48 -7.20 1.96 6.29
N GLY A 49 -8.16 1.36 5.60
CA GLY A 49 -8.43 -0.07 5.49
C GLY A 49 -9.56 -0.32 4.48
N PRO A 50 -9.86 -1.59 4.15
CA PRO A 50 -10.91 -1.91 3.18
C PRO A 50 -12.27 -1.36 3.58
N GLY A 51 -12.95 -0.68 2.65
CA GLY A 51 -14.26 -0.07 2.86
C GLY A 51 -14.25 1.23 3.68
N GLN A 52 -13.09 1.74 4.09
CA GLN A 52 -12.99 3.06 4.72
C GLN A 52 -12.88 4.16 3.66
N TYR A 53 -13.42 5.34 3.95
CA TYR A 53 -13.31 6.50 3.06
C TYR A 53 -11.85 6.85 2.74
N PRO A 54 -11.58 7.33 1.51
CA PRO A 54 -10.24 7.71 1.12
C PRO A 54 -9.75 8.91 1.92
N HIS A 55 -8.46 8.92 2.23
CA HIS A 55 -7.82 10.00 2.96
C HIS A 55 -6.41 10.23 2.44
N LEU A 56 -6.02 11.49 2.26
CA LEU A 56 -4.72 11.84 1.65
C LEU A 56 -3.52 11.18 2.34
N ALA A 57 -3.55 11.06 3.67
CA ALA A 57 -2.48 10.37 4.41
C ALA A 57 -2.38 8.88 4.06
N SER A 58 -3.50 8.18 3.92
CA SER A 58 -3.54 6.76 3.54
C SER A 58 -3.22 6.57 2.06
N THR A 59 -3.69 7.48 1.20
CA THR A 59 -3.30 7.55 -0.21
C THR A 59 -1.80 7.70 -0.39
N TYR A 60 -1.17 8.63 0.32
CA TYR A 60 0.29 8.81 0.31
C TYR A 60 1.00 7.51 0.70
N ALA A 61 0.63 6.93 1.85
CA ALA A 61 1.26 5.71 2.33
C ALA A 61 1.09 4.53 1.37
N ALA A 62 -0.10 4.34 0.80
CA ALA A 62 -0.38 3.27 -0.17
C ALA A 62 0.46 3.43 -1.45
N ILE A 63 0.49 4.65 -2.02
CA ILE A 63 1.28 4.92 -3.22
C ILE A 63 2.77 4.71 -2.95
N SER A 64 3.28 5.23 -1.83
CA SER A 64 4.69 5.03 -1.46
C SER A 64 5.04 3.56 -1.24
N ALA A 65 4.16 2.78 -0.61
CA ALA A 65 4.34 1.34 -0.47
C ALA A 65 4.39 0.61 -1.82
N LEU A 66 3.48 0.94 -2.74
CA LEU A 66 3.47 0.35 -4.09
C LEU A 66 4.72 0.75 -4.90
N CYS A 67 5.20 1.98 -4.76
CA CYS A 67 6.46 2.42 -5.37
C CYS A 67 7.68 1.70 -4.82
N ILE A 68 7.71 1.37 -3.52
CA ILE A 68 8.80 0.57 -2.92
C ILE A 68 8.80 -0.86 -3.49
N ILE A 69 7.61 -1.46 -3.68
CA ILE A 69 7.50 -2.79 -4.31
C ILE A 69 7.98 -2.74 -5.77
N GLY A 70 7.62 -1.69 -6.51
CA GLY A 70 8.24 -1.35 -7.78
C GLY A 70 7.99 -2.33 -8.94
N THR A 71 7.05 -3.26 -8.81
CA THR A 71 6.67 -4.21 -9.87
C THR A 71 5.58 -3.63 -10.77
N THR A 72 5.42 -4.17 -11.98
CA THR A 72 4.34 -3.79 -12.90
C THR A 72 2.97 -3.93 -12.24
N GLY A 73 2.73 -5.05 -11.54
CA GLY A 73 1.47 -5.28 -10.84
C GLY A 73 1.21 -4.30 -9.69
N ALA A 74 2.26 -3.77 -9.05
CA ALA A 74 2.11 -2.73 -8.03
C ALA A 74 1.64 -1.39 -8.65
N TYR A 75 2.16 -1.04 -9.82
CA TYR A 75 1.77 0.19 -10.51
C TYR A 75 0.38 0.09 -11.16
N GLU A 76 0.02 -1.07 -11.70
CA GLU A 76 -1.32 -1.35 -12.25
C GLU A 76 -2.41 -1.34 -11.17
N ALA A 77 -2.05 -1.57 -9.90
CA ALA A 77 -3.00 -1.49 -8.81
C ALA A 77 -3.45 -0.07 -8.46
N ILE A 78 -2.74 0.96 -8.94
CA ILE A 78 -3.11 2.37 -8.76
C ILE A 78 -4.13 2.72 -9.84
N ASP A 79 -5.39 2.91 -9.45
CA ASP A 79 -6.43 3.37 -10.36
C ASP A 79 -6.23 4.87 -10.62
N ARG A 80 -5.97 5.23 -11.88
CA ARG A 80 -5.56 6.58 -12.32
C ARG A 80 -6.64 7.24 -13.17
#